data_AF-A8H005-F1
#
_entry.id   AF-A8H005-F1
#
_cell.length_a   1.000
_cell.length_b   1.000
_cell.length_c   1.000
_cell.angle_alpha   90.00
_cell.angle_beta   90.00
_cell.angle_gamma   90.00
#
_symmetry.space_group_name_H-M   'P 1'
#
loop_
_entity.id
_entity.type
_entity.pdbx_description
1 polymer ?
#
loop_
_entity_poly.entity_id
_entity_poly.type
_entity_poly.pdbx_seq_one_letter_code
_entity_poly.pdbx_strand_id
1 'polypeptide(L)'
;MNDKELSLLSERESIKANHCPLCQGLNGCAAQSGAGIEQCWCSKQEFPDKRLLANILGAEELLTLSGTACICEVCLQRLQLLQAQGGTLFKRID
;
A
#
# COMPACT_ATOMS: atom_id res chain seq x y z
N MET A 1 6.93 24.95 -19.27
CA MET A 1 6.65 24.28 -17.99
C MET A 1 6.78 25.34 -16.92
N ASN A 2 5.70 25.65 -16.21
CA ASN A 2 5.65 26.78 -15.28
C ASN A 2 5.83 26.29 -13.83
N ASP A 3 6.39 27.11 -12.95
CA ASP A 3 6.64 26.78 -11.53
C ASP A 3 5.37 26.29 -10.78
N LYS A 4 4.20 26.70 -11.26
CA LYS A 4 2.89 26.33 -10.72
C LYS A 4 2.48 24.88 -11.06
N GLU A 5 2.90 24.35 -12.22
CA GLU A 5 2.65 22.95 -12.58
C GLU A 5 3.56 22.00 -11.79
N LEU A 6 4.81 22.40 -11.52
CA LEU A 6 5.75 21.60 -10.73
C LEU A 6 5.28 21.43 -9.28
N SER A 7 4.70 22.47 -8.69
CA SER A 7 4.13 22.42 -7.33
C SER A 7 2.88 21.52 -7.27
N LEU A 8 1.99 21.62 -8.26
CA LEU A 8 0.79 20.78 -8.35
C LEU A 8 1.07 19.30 -8.64
N LEU A 9 2.20 18.97 -9.27
CA LEU A 9 2.64 17.58 -9.46
C LEU A 9 3.21 17.02 -8.15
N SER A 10 4.06 17.79 -7.47
CA SER A 10 4.64 17.42 -6.17
C SER A 10 3.57 17.16 -5.10
N GLU A 11 2.54 18.01 -5.01
CA GLU A 11 1.42 17.79 -4.09
C GLU A 11 0.59 16.54 -4.43
N ARG A 12 0.39 16.23 -5.72
CA ARG A 12 -0.31 15.01 -6.12
C ARG A 12 0.49 13.74 -5.82
N GLU A 13 1.81 13.78 -6.01
CA GLU A 13 2.69 12.67 -5.62
C GLU A 13 2.71 12.50 -4.09
N SER A 14 2.72 13.59 -3.34
CA SER A 14 2.63 13.58 -1.88
C SER A 14 1.30 13.02 -1.37
N ILE A 15 0.17 13.34 -2.02
CA ILE A 15 -1.13 12.73 -1.69
C ILE A 15 -1.06 11.22 -1.89
N LYS A 16 -0.46 10.72 -2.97
CA LYS A 16 -0.33 9.27 -3.21
C LYS A 16 0.54 8.57 -2.17
N ALA A 17 1.62 9.19 -1.72
CA ALA A 17 2.53 8.60 -0.73
C ALA A 17 1.93 8.44 0.67
N ASN A 18 1.05 9.37 1.08
CA ASN A 18 0.50 9.44 2.44
C ASN A 18 -0.90 8.83 2.59
N HIS A 19 -1.49 8.37 1.47
CA HIS A 19 -2.80 7.73 1.49
C HIS A 19 -2.68 6.25 1.13
N CYS A 20 -3.56 5.46 1.72
CA CYS A 20 -3.67 4.05 1.44
C CYS A 20 -4.26 3.87 0.03
N PRO A 21 -3.61 3.10 -0.85
CA PRO A 21 -4.09 2.91 -2.22
C PRO A 21 -5.44 2.13 -2.25
N LEU A 22 -5.80 1.43 -1.18
CA LEU A 22 -7.03 0.64 -1.11
C LEU A 22 -8.25 1.44 -0.64
N CYS A 23 -8.08 2.34 0.33
CA CYS A 23 -9.20 3.05 0.95
C CYS A 23 -9.10 4.57 0.83
N GLN A 24 -8.01 5.09 0.26
CA GLN A 24 -7.69 6.51 0.15
C GLN A 24 -7.66 7.28 1.48
N GLY A 25 -7.73 6.58 2.62
CA GLY A 25 -7.50 7.17 3.95
C GLY A 25 -6.01 7.29 4.25
N LEU A 26 -5.65 8.01 5.32
CA LEU A 26 -4.26 8.14 5.74
C LEU A 26 -3.63 6.77 6.00
N ASN A 27 -2.44 6.53 5.44
CA ASN A 27 -1.72 5.27 5.64
C ASN A 27 -0.78 5.30 6.86
N GLY A 28 -0.59 6.46 7.50
CA GLY A 28 0.31 6.64 8.64
C GLY A 28 1.80 6.56 8.27
N CYS A 29 2.15 6.48 6.99
CA CYS A 29 3.52 6.53 6.51
C CYS A 29 3.93 7.98 6.32
N ALA A 30 4.85 8.46 7.15
CA ALA A 30 5.39 9.81 7.10
C ALA A 30 6.56 9.93 6.10
N ALA A 31 6.48 9.29 4.93
CA ALA A 31 7.47 9.48 3.84
C ALA A 31 7.54 10.97 3.40
N GLN A 32 6.55 11.77 3.80
CA GLN A 32 6.47 13.22 3.67
C GLN A 32 7.67 14.01 4.23
N SER A 33 8.46 13.45 5.16
CA SER A 33 9.62 14.14 5.74
C SER A 33 10.93 13.94 4.97
N GLY A 34 10.90 13.31 3.79
CA GLY A 34 12.12 12.95 3.02
C GLY A 34 12.85 11.73 3.60
N ALA A 35 12.23 11.06 4.57
CA ALA A 35 12.67 9.78 5.10
C ALA A 35 12.32 8.67 4.11
N GLY A 36 13.21 7.68 3.94
CA GLY A 36 12.93 6.54 3.08
C GLY A 36 11.83 5.65 3.65
N ILE A 37 11.25 4.82 2.78
CA ILE A 37 10.14 3.91 3.09
C ILE A 37 10.47 2.95 4.24
N GLU A 38 11.75 2.66 4.47
CA GLU A 38 12.24 1.85 5.58
C GLU A 38 11.85 2.42 6.95
N GLN A 39 11.60 3.73 7.05
CA GLN A 39 11.20 4.38 8.30
C GLN A 39 9.69 4.34 8.55
N CYS A 40 8.89 4.03 7.52
CA CYS A 40 7.45 3.89 7.71
C CYS A 40 7.12 2.65 8.52
N TRP A 41 6.13 2.74 9.41
CA TRP A 41 5.70 1.61 10.26
C TRP A 41 5.38 0.35 9.45
N CYS A 42 4.91 0.52 8.20
CA CYS A 42 4.56 -0.58 7.31
C CYS A 42 5.79 -1.40 6.87
N SER A 43 7.01 -0.83 6.85
CA SER A 43 8.24 -1.56 6.50
C SER A 43 8.55 -2.73 7.43
N LYS A 44 7.99 -2.67 8.66
CA LYS A 44 8.15 -3.67 9.72
C LYS A 44 7.02 -4.70 9.73
N GLN A 45 6.06 -4.60 8.81
CA GLN A 45 4.90 -5.46 8.79
C GLN A 45 5.05 -6.57 7.76
N GLU A 46 4.44 -7.71 8.06
CA GLU A 46 4.29 -8.79 7.09
C GLU A 46 3.10 -8.49 6.19
N PHE A 47 3.40 -8.25 4.91
CA PHE A 47 2.40 -8.09 3.88
C PHE A 47 1.91 -9.45 3.37
N PRO A 48 0.62 -9.55 2.99
CA PRO A 48 0.08 -10.72 2.32
C PRO A 48 0.81 -11.03 1.00
N ASP A 49 0.56 -12.23 0.48
CA ASP A 49 1.07 -12.72 -0.78
C ASP A 49 0.86 -11.71 -1.90
N LYS A 50 1.92 -11.46 -2.68
CA LYS A 50 1.91 -10.49 -3.78
C LYS A 50 0.81 -10.79 -4.81
N ARG A 51 0.42 -12.05 -4.99
CA ARG A 51 -0.67 -12.45 -5.89
C ARG A 51 -2.03 -11.99 -5.35
N LEU A 52 -2.24 -12.09 -4.03
CA LEU A 52 -3.45 -11.56 -3.40
C LEU A 52 -3.52 -10.03 -3.58
N LEU A 53 -2.41 -9.33 -3.34
CA LEU A 53 -2.33 -7.89 -3.55
C LEU A 53 -2.56 -7.50 -5.00
N ALA A 54 -1.95 -8.21 -5.96
CA ALA A 54 -2.11 -7.96 -7.39
C ALA A 54 -3.55 -8.22 -7.87
N ASN A 55 -4.26 -9.18 -7.28
CA ASN A 55 -5.68 -9.41 -7.59
C ASN A 55 -6.59 -8.28 -7.11
N ILE A 56 -6.19 -7.54 -6.08
CA ILE A 56 -7.00 -6.48 -5.46
C ILE A 56 -6.67 -5.11 -6.07
N LEU A 57 -5.39 -4.79 -6.21
CA LEU A 57 -4.90 -3.51 -6.72
C LEU A 57 -4.67 -3.53 -8.24
N GLY A 58 -4.48 -4.69 -8.85
CA GLY A 58 -3.90 -4.81 -10.18
C GLY A 58 -2.38 -4.87 -10.13
N ALA A 59 -1.78 -5.64 -11.06
CA ALA A 59 -0.33 -5.85 -11.10
C ALA A 59 0.45 -4.56 -11.41
N GLU A 60 -0.08 -3.71 -12.30
CA GLU A 60 0.55 -2.45 -12.69
C GLU A 60 0.56 -1.46 -11.53
N GLU A 61 -0.57 -1.28 -10.86
CA GLU A 61 -0.68 -0.40 -9.70
C GLU A 61 0.24 -0.88 -8.56
N LEU A 62 0.28 -2.20 -8.28
CA LEU A 62 1.19 -2.77 -7.28
C LEU A 62 2.67 -2.49 -7.58
N LEU A 63 3.08 -2.50 -8.86
CA LEU A 63 4.44 -2.14 -9.26
C LEU A 63 4.73 -0.65 -9.00
N THR A 64 3.78 0.24 -9.32
CA THR A 64 3.95 1.69 -9.09
C THR A 64 3.98 2.08 -7.61
N LEU A 65 3.32 1.29 -6.76
CA LEU A 65 3.22 1.53 -5.31
C LEU A 65 4.38 0.91 -4.52
N SER A 66 5.16 0.02 -5.14
CA SER A 66 6.23 -0.71 -4.46
C SER A 66 7.31 0.24 -3.95
N GLY A 67 7.34 0.44 -2.62
CA GLY A 67 8.33 1.29 -1.96
C GLY A 67 7.98 2.78 -1.93
N THR A 68 6.80 3.18 -2.44
CA THR A 68 6.39 4.60 -2.54
C THR A 68 5.18 4.94 -1.68
N ALA A 69 4.39 3.95 -1.27
CA ALA A 69 3.23 4.14 -0.38
C ALA A 69 2.99 2.90 0.50
N CYS A 70 2.42 3.12 1.69
CA CYS A 70 1.98 2.04 2.57
C CYS A 70 0.49 1.75 2.41
N ILE A 71 0.10 0.49 2.59
CA ILE A 71 -1.28 0.10 2.92
C ILE A 71 -1.51 0.44 4.40
N CYS A 72 -2.63 1.10 4.73
CA CYS A 72 -2.94 1.44 6.12
C CYS A 72 -3.19 0.19 6.98
N GLU A 73 -3.03 0.31 8.29
CA GLU A 73 -3.17 -0.80 9.25
C GLU A 73 -4.51 -1.52 9.11
N VAL A 74 -5.61 -0.78 9.00
CA VAL A 74 -6.96 -1.35 8.85
C VAL A 74 -7.08 -2.20 7.59
N CYS A 75 -6.54 -1.73 6.47
CA CYS A 75 -6.56 -2.48 5.22
C CYS A 75 -5.62 -3.69 5.30
N LEU A 76 -4.44 -3.54 5.90
CA LEU A 76 -3.48 -4.63 6.08
C LEU A 76 -4.07 -5.78 6.91
N GLN A 77 -4.71 -5.47 8.04
CA GLN A 77 -5.40 -6.47 8.87
C GLN A 77 -6.48 -7.21 8.09
N ARG A 78 -7.30 -6.50 7.29
CA ARG A 78 -8.33 -7.13 6.45
C ARG A 78 -7.71 -8.08 5.42
N LEU A 79 -6.62 -7.70 4.78
CA LEU A 79 -5.94 -8.54 3.81
C LEU A 79 -5.34 -9.80 4.46
N GLN A 80 -4.75 -9.68 5.65
CA GLN A 80 -4.24 -10.81 6.42
C GLN A 80 -5.36 -11.80 6.78
N LEU A 81 -6.55 -11.30 7.16
CA LEU A 81 -7.73 -12.14 7.39
C LEU A 81 -8.19 -12.85 6.11
N LEU A 82 -8.26 -12.14 4.98
CA LEU A 82 -8.61 -12.75 3.69
C LEU A 82 -7.61 -13.82 3.27
N GLN A 83 -6.32 -13.60 3.48
CA GLN A 83 -5.28 -14.59 3.22
C GLN A 83 -5.43 -15.83 4.11
N ALA A 84 -5.68 -15.65 5.40
CA ALA A 84 -5.88 -16.76 6.33
C ALA A 84 -7.12 -17.58 5.94
N GLN A 85 -8.21 -16.93 5.52
CA GLN A 85 -9.44 -17.58 5.06
C GLN A 85 -9.26 -18.29 3.71
N GLY A 86 -8.52 -17.70 2.77
CA GLY A 86 -8.14 -18.34 1.51
C GLY A 86 -7.26 -19.57 1.71
N GLY A 87 -6.39 -19.55 2.73
CA GLY A 87 -5.59 -20.72 3.15
C GLY A 87 -6.42 -21.84 3.79
N THR A 88 -7.61 -21.54 4.33
CA THR A 88 -8.53 -22.58 4.85
C THR A 88 -9.39 -23.24 3.78
N LEU A 89 -9.60 -22.62 2.61
CA LEU A 89 -10.39 -23.23 1.52
C LEU A 89 -9.68 -24.43 0.88
N PHE A 90 -8.34 -24.48 0.91
CA PHE A 90 -7.55 -25.61 0.41
C PHE A 90 -7.26 -26.70 1.46
N LYS A 91 -7.76 -26.57 2.69
CA LYS A 91 -7.54 -27.54 3.79
C LYS A 91 -8.72 -28.49 4.06
N ARG A 92 -9.69 -28.63 3.13
CA ARG A 92 -10.63 -29.76 3.15
C ARG A 92 -10.28 -30.75 2.03
N ILE A 93 -9.31 -31.61 2.31
CA ILE A 93 -9.30 -32.97 1.79
C ILE A 93 -9.42 -33.86 3.03
N ASP A 94 -10.28 -34.87 2.89
CA ASP A 94 -10.84 -35.82 3.86
C ASP A 94 -12.22 -35.43 4.44
#